data_AF-A0AAW1HU18-F1
#
_entry.id   AF-A0AAW1HU18-F1
#
_cell.length_a   1.000
_cell.length_b   1.000
_cell.length_c   1.000
_cell.angle_alpha   90.00
_cell.angle_beta   90.00
_cell.angle_gamma   90.00
#
_symmetry.space_group_name_H-M   'P 1'
#
loop_
_entity.id
_entity.type
_entity.pdbx_description
1 polymer ?
#
loop_
_entity_poly.entity_id
_entity_poly.type
_entity_poly.pdbx_seq_one_letter_code
_entity_poly.pdbx_strand_id
1 'polypeptide(L)'
;MEWPSKSVPYGGVFQPPKVQYSQETKNYLKLLMDESRLNNTIRQKINYALRDGDPLPNLHSSRSDRGRRIERQPPVLLRPGSSRRRTYSEIISSGAYERDKFVPDRTKEDREVLKSRLQNIMANGKESLKKPVGHKKETKSKDKPELNRFDELMQEIQERQIWLKEMEELGEGHKYREVINLQIQARLRELDKLKSSNQKCKGDGKK
;
A
#
# COMPACT_ATOMS: atom_id res chain seq x y z
N MET A 1 -46.33 16.33 -16.87
CA MET A 1 -44.96 16.84 -17.07
C MET A 1 -44.20 15.74 -17.80
N GLU A 2 -44.19 15.78 -19.13
CA GLU A 2 -43.54 14.74 -19.93
C GLU A 2 -42.03 15.04 -19.99
N TRP A 3 -41.27 14.10 -19.47
CA TRP A 3 -39.82 14.05 -19.57
C TRP A 3 -39.50 13.04 -20.69
N PRO A 4 -38.58 13.31 -21.63
CA PRO A 4 -37.66 14.44 -21.72
C PRO A 4 -38.25 15.67 -22.44
N SER A 5 -37.65 16.86 -22.19
CA SER A 5 -38.02 18.12 -22.85
C SER A 5 -37.63 18.13 -24.34
N LYS A 6 -38.50 18.68 -25.21
CA LYS A 6 -38.27 18.83 -26.66
C LYS A 6 -36.97 19.56 -27.05
N SER A 7 -36.40 20.35 -26.14
CA SER A 7 -35.18 21.14 -26.35
C SER A 7 -33.88 20.41 -26.05
N VAL A 8 -33.92 19.23 -25.41
CA VAL A 8 -32.72 18.44 -25.12
C VAL A 8 -32.67 17.31 -26.15
N PRO A 9 -31.64 17.27 -27.02
CA PRO A 9 -31.50 16.17 -27.97
C PRO A 9 -31.37 14.84 -27.21
N TYR A 10 -32.06 13.80 -27.70
CA TYR A 10 -31.86 12.45 -27.20
C TYR A 10 -30.42 12.02 -27.45
N GLY A 11 -29.69 11.69 -26.39
CA GLY A 11 -28.33 11.14 -26.48
C GLY A 11 -27.25 12.06 -25.95
N GLY A 12 -26.26 11.45 -25.28
CA GLY A 12 -25.09 12.10 -24.70
C GLY A 12 -24.35 11.14 -23.78
N VAL A 13 -23.21 11.56 -23.21
CA VAL A 13 -22.40 10.73 -22.29
C VAL A 13 -23.23 10.19 -21.10
N PHE A 14 -24.26 10.92 -20.68
CA PHE A 14 -25.11 10.57 -19.54
C PHE A 14 -26.45 9.90 -19.93
N GLN A 15 -26.71 9.73 -21.23
CA GLN A 15 -27.93 9.08 -21.75
C GLN A 15 -27.56 8.20 -22.95
N PRO A 16 -26.99 7.01 -22.71
CA PRO A 16 -26.68 6.08 -23.79
C PRO A 16 -27.96 5.60 -24.48
N PRO A 17 -27.87 5.17 -25.75
CA PRO A 17 -29.01 4.58 -26.45
C PRO A 17 -29.52 3.35 -25.68
N LYS A 18 -30.83 3.33 -25.41
CA LYS A 18 -31.51 2.24 -24.71
C LYS A 18 -31.91 1.14 -25.68
N VAL A 19 -31.71 -0.12 -25.29
CA VAL A 19 -32.07 -1.28 -26.13
C VAL A 19 -33.59 -1.48 -26.11
N GLN A 20 -34.22 -1.52 -27.28
CA GLN A 20 -35.64 -1.86 -27.41
C GLN A 20 -35.79 -3.36 -27.70
N TYR A 21 -36.28 -4.12 -26.72
CA TYR A 21 -36.50 -5.56 -26.89
C TYR A 21 -37.69 -5.84 -27.80
N SER A 22 -37.53 -6.78 -28.74
CA SER A 22 -38.62 -7.31 -29.57
C SER A 22 -39.73 -7.90 -28.70
N GLN A 23 -40.97 -7.88 -29.18
CA GLN A 23 -42.11 -8.49 -28.51
C GLN A 23 -41.90 -9.99 -28.30
N GLU A 24 -41.29 -10.65 -29.28
CA GLU A 24 -40.93 -12.08 -29.20
C GLU A 24 -39.96 -12.33 -28.03
N THR A 25 -38.92 -11.51 -27.89
CA THR A 25 -37.95 -11.60 -26.78
C THR A 25 -38.60 -11.37 -25.42
N LYS A 26 -39.52 -10.40 -25.32
CA LYS A 26 -40.26 -10.14 -24.08
C LYS A 26 -41.14 -11.32 -23.69
N ASN A 27 -41.82 -11.93 -24.65
CA ASN A 27 -42.67 -13.11 -24.43
C ASN A 27 -41.83 -14.33 -24.03
N TYR A 28 -40.70 -14.55 -24.69
CA TYR A 28 -39.77 -15.63 -24.37
C TYR A 28 -39.20 -15.48 -22.95
N LEU A 29 -38.76 -14.28 -22.56
CA LEU A 29 -38.27 -14.03 -21.20
C LEU A 29 -39.36 -14.22 -20.16
N LYS A 30 -40.61 -13.85 -20.46
CA LYS A 30 -41.75 -14.10 -19.57
C LYS A 30 -41.98 -15.60 -19.35
N LEU A 31 -41.94 -16.40 -20.42
CA LEU A 31 -42.01 -17.86 -20.35
C LEU A 31 -40.91 -18.42 -19.44
N LEU A 32 -39.66 -18.00 -19.66
CA LEU A 32 -38.53 -18.43 -18.83
C LEU A 32 -38.70 -18.04 -17.35
N MET A 33 -39.23 -16.86 -17.06
CA MET A 33 -39.49 -16.41 -15.69
C MET A 33 -40.54 -17.30 -15.00
N ASP A 34 -41.56 -17.73 -15.74
CA ASP A 34 -42.62 -18.62 -15.28
C ASP A 34 -42.10 -20.04 -15.03
N GLU A 35 -41.33 -20.58 -15.97
CA GLU A 35 -40.71 -21.91 -15.87
C GLU A 35 -39.68 -22.00 -14.73
N SER A 36 -38.85 -20.97 -14.54
CA SER A 36 -37.78 -20.94 -13.52
C SER A 36 -38.26 -20.60 -12.10
N ARG A 37 -39.56 -20.37 -11.89
CA ARG A 37 -40.17 -20.05 -10.58
C ARG A 37 -39.44 -18.94 -9.80
N LEU A 38 -39.02 -17.86 -10.48
CA LEU A 38 -38.30 -16.75 -9.85
C LEU A 38 -39.08 -16.06 -8.74
N ASN A 39 -38.38 -15.55 -7.73
CA ASN A 39 -38.93 -14.69 -6.69
C ASN A 39 -39.53 -13.40 -7.29
N ASN A 40 -40.67 -12.93 -6.77
CA ASN A 40 -41.38 -11.73 -7.25
C ASN A 40 -40.50 -10.48 -7.33
N THR A 41 -39.56 -10.31 -6.40
CA THR A 41 -38.61 -9.19 -6.41
C THR A 41 -37.64 -9.26 -7.59
N ILE A 42 -37.18 -10.46 -7.95
CA ILE A 42 -36.35 -10.68 -9.14
C ILE A 42 -37.18 -10.44 -10.39
N ARG A 43 -38.43 -10.94 -10.42
CA ARG A 43 -39.35 -10.72 -11.53
C ARG A 43 -39.59 -9.24 -11.80
N GLN A 44 -39.80 -8.44 -10.76
CA GLN A 44 -39.94 -6.99 -10.90
C GLN A 44 -38.70 -6.33 -11.47
N LYS A 45 -37.49 -6.72 -11.02
CA LYS A 45 -36.23 -6.18 -11.56
C LYS A 45 -36.04 -6.49 -13.05
N ILE A 46 -36.34 -7.72 -13.47
CA ILE A 46 -36.24 -8.13 -14.87
C ILE A 46 -37.25 -7.34 -15.73
N ASN A 47 -38.50 -7.22 -15.27
CA ASN A 47 -39.53 -6.44 -15.99
C ASN A 47 -39.16 -4.96 -16.10
N TYR A 48 -38.56 -4.38 -15.06
CA TYR A 48 -38.08 -3.01 -15.08
C TYR A 48 -36.99 -2.82 -16.16
N ALA A 49 -35.99 -3.71 -16.18
CA ALA A 49 -34.93 -3.68 -17.20
C ALA A 49 -35.49 -3.82 -18.63
N LEU A 50 -36.48 -4.71 -18.82
CA LEU A 50 -37.15 -4.92 -20.11
C LEU A 50 -37.96 -3.70 -20.60
N ARG A 51 -38.45 -2.86 -19.67
CA ARG A 51 -39.18 -1.64 -19.99
C ARG A 51 -38.23 -0.48 -20.29
N ASP A 52 -37.18 -0.35 -19.50
CA ASP A 52 -36.27 0.79 -19.55
C ASP A 52 -35.14 0.60 -20.56
N GLY A 53 -34.95 -0.61 -21.09
CA GLY A 53 -33.89 -0.95 -22.02
C GLY A 53 -32.52 -1.11 -21.35
N ASP A 54 -32.53 -1.34 -20.04
CA ASP A 54 -31.35 -1.58 -19.22
C ASP A 54 -30.92 -3.06 -19.33
N PRO A 55 -29.62 -3.38 -19.12
CA PRO A 55 -29.16 -4.76 -19.13
C PRO A 55 -29.86 -5.60 -18.05
N LEU A 56 -30.06 -6.89 -18.34
CA LEU A 56 -30.66 -7.82 -17.39
C LEU A 56 -29.85 -7.91 -16.09
N PRO A 57 -30.51 -7.97 -14.91
CA PRO A 57 -29.80 -8.04 -13.64
C PRO A 57 -28.97 -9.32 -13.55
N ASN A 58 -27.74 -9.21 -13.03
CA ASN A 58 -26.91 -10.38 -12.78
C ASN A 58 -27.52 -11.21 -11.63
N LEU A 59 -28.15 -12.33 -11.97
CA LEU A 59 -28.76 -13.27 -11.01
C LEU A 59 -27.77 -14.30 -10.48
N HIS A 60 -26.55 -14.36 -11.04
CA HIS A 60 -25.48 -15.17 -10.50
C HIS A 60 -24.98 -14.48 -9.23
N SER A 61 -25.62 -14.78 -8.10
CA SER A 61 -24.96 -14.67 -6.82
C SER A 61 -23.84 -15.70 -6.85
N SER A 62 -22.66 -15.28 -7.30
CA SER A 62 -21.48 -16.11 -7.17
C SER A 62 -21.37 -16.44 -5.69
N ARG A 63 -21.53 -17.73 -5.33
CA ARG A 63 -21.32 -18.20 -3.96
C ARG A 63 -19.94 -17.78 -3.44
N SER A 64 -19.01 -17.41 -4.32
CA SER A 64 -17.69 -16.85 -3.97
C SER A 64 -17.71 -15.41 -3.45
N ASP A 65 -18.78 -14.62 -3.63
CA ASP A 65 -18.87 -13.26 -3.06
C ASP A 65 -19.43 -13.26 -1.63
N ARG A 66 -20.05 -14.37 -1.19
CA ARG A 66 -20.48 -14.53 0.20
C ARG A 66 -19.33 -14.58 1.19
N GLY A 67 -18.10 -14.87 0.73
CA GLY A 67 -16.89 -14.79 1.56
C GLY A 67 -16.40 -13.35 1.79
N ARG A 68 -16.69 -12.40 0.88
CA ARG A 68 -16.25 -10.99 1.03
C ARG A 68 -17.25 -10.11 1.77
N ARG A 69 -18.49 -10.58 1.94
CA ARG A 69 -19.57 -9.82 2.58
C ARG A 69 -19.63 -9.97 4.11
N ILE A 70 -18.79 -10.83 4.71
CA ILE A 70 -18.77 -11.07 6.16
C ILE A 70 -18.21 -9.85 6.92
N GLU A 71 -17.42 -8.99 6.30
CA GLU A 71 -16.73 -7.88 7.00
C GLU A 71 -17.44 -6.51 6.94
N ARG A 72 -18.63 -6.43 6.36
CA ARG A 72 -19.39 -5.16 6.31
C ARG A 72 -20.85 -5.36 6.70
N GLN A 73 -21.08 -6.05 7.81
CA GLN A 73 -22.30 -5.78 8.56
C GLN A 73 -22.13 -4.33 9.08
N PRO A 74 -22.95 -3.36 8.63
CA PRO A 74 -23.00 -2.10 9.36
C PRO A 74 -23.32 -2.45 10.81
N PRO A 75 -22.74 -1.76 11.81
CA PRO A 75 -23.11 -2.00 13.20
C PRO A 75 -24.63 -1.96 13.29
N VAL A 76 -25.23 -2.93 13.97
CA VAL A 76 -26.67 -2.96 14.22
C VAL A 76 -27.01 -1.65 14.92
N LEU A 77 -27.45 -0.66 14.14
CA LEU A 77 -27.92 0.60 14.68
C LEU A 77 -29.24 0.26 15.35
N LEU A 78 -29.20 0.08 16.68
CA LEU A 78 -30.41 0.09 17.50
C LEU A 78 -31.20 1.31 17.05
N ARG A 79 -32.37 1.07 16.45
CA ARG A 79 -33.30 2.14 16.07
C ARG A 79 -33.55 2.93 17.35
N PRO A 80 -33.21 4.24 17.42
CA PRO A 80 -33.41 4.99 18.64
C PRO A 80 -34.87 4.86 19.06
N GLY A 81 -35.11 4.14 20.14
CA GLY A 81 -36.42 3.97 20.72
C GLY A 81 -36.83 5.33 21.27
N SER A 82 -37.89 5.90 20.71
CA SER A 82 -38.47 7.21 21.03
C SER A 82 -37.81 8.42 20.34
N SER A 83 -38.66 9.24 19.70
CA SER A 83 -38.35 10.57 19.16
C SER A 83 -38.13 11.63 20.25
N ARG A 84 -37.78 11.22 21.47
CA ARG A 84 -37.63 12.12 22.62
C ARG A 84 -36.30 12.86 22.53
N ARG A 85 -36.33 14.15 22.89
CA ARG A 85 -35.12 14.98 23.00
C ARG A 85 -34.23 14.41 24.10
N ARG A 86 -32.96 14.20 23.80
CA ARG A 86 -31.94 13.79 24.79
C ARG A 86 -31.75 14.89 25.83
N THR A 87 -31.41 14.50 27.06
CA THR A 87 -31.08 15.47 28.12
C THR A 87 -29.68 16.04 27.93
N TYR A 88 -29.37 17.19 28.52
CA TYR A 88 -28.05 17.82 28.40
C TYR A 88 -26.91 16.90 28.90
N SER A 89 -27.12 16.23 30.04
CA SER A 89 -26.17 15.24 30.58
C SER A 89 -25.93 14.08 29.65
N GLU A 90 -26.97 13.62 28.95
CA GLU A 90 -26.89 12.52 27.98
C GLU A 90 -26.11 12.92 26.73
N ILE A 91 -26.31 14.16 26.24
CA ILE A 91 -25.55 14.70 25.11
C ILE A 91 -24.07 14.80 25.46
N ILE A 92 -23.72 15.33 26.65
CA ILE A 92 -22.33 15.35 27.12
C ILE A 92 -21.75 13.94 27.21
N SER A 93 -22.47 13.01 27.85
CA SER A 93 -22.00 11.63 28.02
C SER A 93 -21.78 10.89 26.71
N SER A 94 -22.51 11.27 25.65
CA SER A 94 -22.36 10.68 24.32
C SER A 94 -21.09 11.14 23.58
N GLY A 95 -20.34 12.10 24.13
CA GLY A 95 -19.15 12.65 23.51
C GLY A 95 -19.45 13.54 22.30
N ALA A 96 -20.70 14.02 22.13
CA ALA A 96 -21.12 14.77 20.94
C ALA A 96 -20.36 16.10 20.73
N TYR A 97 -19.78 16.65 21.80
CA TYR A 97 -18.95 17.85 21.77
C TYR A 97 -17.45 17.56 21.72
N GLU A 98 -17.04 16.30 21.79
CA GLU A 98 -15.63 15.93 21.67
C GLU A 98 -15.18 16.10 20.22
N ARG A 99 -13.99 16.68 20.03
CA ARG A 99 -13.39 16.83 18.70
C ARG A 99 -12.97 15.45 18.20
N ASP A 100 -13.45 15.07 17.02
CA ASP A 100 -12.97 13.86 16.34
C ASP A 100 -11.43 13.88 16.26
N LYS A 101 -10.81 12.82 16.78
CA LYS A 101 -9.36 12.64 16.68
C LYS A 101 -9.02 12.37 15.22
N PHE A 102 -8.02 13.08 14.71
CA PHE A 102 -7.49 12.81 13.38
C PHE A 102 -7.00 11.37 13.33
N VAL A 103 -7.69 10.55 12.55
CA VAL A 103 -7.21 9.23 12.16
C VAL A 103 -6.67 9.40 10.75
N PRO A 104 -5.35 9.25 10.53
CA PRO A 104 -4.82 9.16 9.19
C PRO A 104 -5.60 8.10 8.44
N ASP A 105 -6.16 8.45 7.28
CA ASP A 105 -6.81 7.48 6.41
C ASP A 105 -5.84 6.32 6.20
N ARG A 106 -6.33 5.10 6.48
CA ARG A 106 -5.58 3.86 6.74
C ARG A 106 -4.22 3.88 6.05
N THR A 107 -3.14 3.60 6.79
CA THR A 107 -1.76 3.44 6.29
C THR A 107 -1.78 3.04 4.82
N LYS A 108 -1.64 4.03 3.93
CA LYS A 108 -1.53 3.78 2.50
C LYS A 108 -0.47 2.71 2.37
N GLU A 109 -0.80 1.60 1.70
CA GLU A 109 0.18 0.56 1.38
C GLU A 109 1.49 1.24 0.98
N ASP A 110 2.61 0.77 1.53
CA ASP A 110 3.92 1.42 1.36
C ASP A 110 4.13 1.81 -0.09
N ARG A 111 4.52 3.09 -0.33
CA ARG A 111 4.64 3.63 -1.69
C ARG A 111 5.51 2.77 -2.60
N GLU A 112 6.55 2.15 -2.04
CA GLU A 112 7.45 1.25 -2.76
C GLU A 112 6.77 -0.06 -3.17
N VAL A 113 5.88 -0.61 -2.33
CA VAL A 113 5.07 -1.80 -2.67
C VAL A 113 4.13 -1.49 -3.83
N LEU A 114 3.46 -0.33 -3.80
CA LEU A 114 2.56 0.12 -4.86
C LEU A 114 3.31 0.36 -6.19
N LYS A 115 4.49 0.98 -6.15
CA LYS A 115 5.34 1.16 -7.35
C LYS A 115 5.77 -0.17 -7.94
N SER A 116 6.26 -1.10 -7.10
CA SER A 116 6.70 -2.42 -7.55
C SER A 116 5.55 -3.22 -8.16
N ARG A 117 4.37 -3.19 -7.53
CA ARG A 117 3.15 -3.79 -8.06
C ARG A 117 2.81 -3.22 -9.43
N LEU A 118 2.80 -1.89 -9.57
CA LEU A 118 2.50 -1.22 -10.83
C LEU A 118 3.51 -1.58 -11.93
N GLN A 119 4.81 -1.56 -11.61
CA GLN A 119 5.87 -1.93 -12.54
C GLN A 119 5.70 -3.36 -13.06
N ASN A 120 5.36 -4.31 -12.17
CA ASN A 120 5.10 -5.70 -12.56
C ASN A 120 3.88 -5.83 -13.48
N ILE A 121 2.81 -5.08 -13.21
CA ILE A 121 1.62 -5.03 -14.07
C ILE A 121 1.97 -4.45 -15.44
N MET A 122 2.73 -3.34 -15.49
CA MET A 122 3.15 -2.71 -16.74
C MET A 122 4.08 -3.60 -17.57
N ALA A 123 5.00 -4.33 -16.94
CA ALA A 123 5.94 -5.20 -17.62
C ALA A 123 5.29 -6.50 -18.13
N ASN A 124 4.46 -7.15 -17.30
CA ASN A 124 3.99 -8.52 -17.57
C ASN A 124 2.49 -8.60 -17.88
N GLY A 125 1.76 -7.49 -17.83
CA GLY A 125 0.31 -7.41 -18.06
C GLY A 125 -0.55 -8.14 -17.02
N LYS A 126 0.05 -8.67 -15.94
CA LYS A 126 -0.63 -9.44 -14.90
C LYS A 126 -0.06 -9.04 -13.54
N GLU A 127 -0.94 -8.96 -12.56
CA GLU A 127 -0.52 -8.74 -11.19
C GLU A 127 0.14 -10.01 -10.65
N SER A 128 1.43 -9.92 -10.33
CA SER A 128 2.16 -11.03 -9.75
C SER A 128 1.67 -11.29 -8.32
N LEU A 129 0.83 -12.32 -8.15
CA LEU A 129 0.41 -12.83 -6.83
C LEU A 129 1.56 -13.43 -6.00
N LYS A 130 2.77 -13.46 -6.56
CA LYS A 130 3.96 -13.71 -5.76
C LYS A 130 4.08 -12.53 -4.81
N LYS A 131 3.50 -12.68 -3.61
CA LYS A 131 4.09 -12.11 -2.39
C LYS A 131 5.59 -12.25 -2.62
N PRO A 132 6.41 -11.18 -2.49
CA PRO A 132 7.84 -11.41 -2.41
C PRO A 132 7.94 -12.55 -1.41
N VAL A 133 8.40 -13.73 -1.88
CA VAL A 133 8.79 -14.81 -0.97
C VAL A 133 9.58 -14.03 0.02
N GLY A 134 9.12 -14.02 1.28
CA GLY A 134 9.85 -13.32 2.29
C GLY A 134 11.25 -13.87 2.13
N HIS A 135 12.13 -13.07 1.52
CA HIS A 135 13.46 -12.97 2.00
C HIS A 135 13.12 -12.72 3.44
N LYS A 136 13.23 -13.79 4.26
CA LYS A 136 13.53 -13.62 5.65
C LYS A 136 14.45 -12.42 5.57
N LYS A 137 14.04 -11.31 6.15
CA LYS A 137 15.05 -10.48 6.74
C LYS A 137 15.70 -11.49 7.70
N GLU A 138 16.67 -12.26 7.20
CA GLU A 138 18.03 -12.04 7.60
C GLU A 138 18.07 -10.54 7.86
N THR A 139 17.67 -10.19 9.09
CA THR A 139 18.59 -9.53 9.97
C THR A 139 19.92 -10.21 9.67
N LYS A 140 20.55 -9.74 8.59
CA LYS A 140 21.95 -9.50 8.60
C LYS A 140 22.06 -8.47 9.73
N SER A 141 22.00 -8.95 10.99
CA SER A 141 23.22 -8.89 11.77
C SER A 141 24.24 -9.37 10.76
N LYS A 142 24.81 -8.40 10.04
CA LYS A 142 26.13 -8.61 9.55
C LYS A 142 26.81 -8.94 10.87
N ASP A 143 26.99 -10.23 11.11
CA ASP A 143 28.27 -10.72 11.56
C ASP A 143 29.20 -10.21 10.45
N LYS A 144 29.46 -8.90 10.48
CA LYS A 144 30.69 -8.36 9.97
C LYS A 144 31.65 -9.28 10.70
N PRO A 145 32.53 -10.02 10.01
CA PRO A 145 33.62 -10.64 10.72
C PRO A 145 34.14 -9.55 11.65
N GLU A 146 34.22 -9.80 12.96
CA GLU A 146 34.70 -8.80 13.90
C GLU A 146 36.05 -8.38 13.34
N LEU A 147 36.06 -7.26 12.61
CA LEU A 147 37.25 -6.82 11.91
C LEU A 147 38.15 -6.46 13.08
N ASN A 148 39.29 -7.12 13.16
CA ASN A 148 40.25 -6.77 14.19
C ASN A 148 40.45 -5.26 14.10
N ARG A 149 40.47 -4.56 15.24
CA ARG A 149 40.62 -3.10 15.29
C ARG A 149 41.75 -2.58 14.38
N PHE A 150 42.76 -3.41 14.15
CA PHE A 150 43.83 -3.20 13.18
C PHE A 150 43.33 -3.07 11.72
N ASP A 151 42.51 -3.99 11.25
CA ASP A 151 41.94 -4.01 9.90
C ASP A 151 40.99 -2.84 9.68
N GLU A 152 40.22 -2.46 10.71
CA GLU A 152 39.36 -1.26 10.68
C GLU A 152 40.20 0.01 10.47
N LEU A 153 41.28 0.20 11.24
CA LEU A 153 42.15 1.37 11.11
C LEU A 153 42.83 1.43 9.73
N MET A 154 43.16 0.29 9.14
CA MET A 154 43.70 0.23 7.78
C MET A 154 42.68 0.65 6.73
N GLN A 155 41.43 0.18 6.86
CA GLN A 155 40.34 0.62 5.98
C GLN A 155 40.09 2.12 6.11
N GLU A 156 40.02 2.65 7.33
CA GLU A 156 39.81 4.08 7.55
C GLU A 156 40.94 4.93 6.94
N ILE A 157 42.20 4.50 7.02
CA ILE A 157 43.32 5.20 6.38
C ILE A 157 43.17 5.19 4.86
N GLN A 158 42.83 4.05 4.26
CA GLN A 158 42.62 3.92 2.81
C GLN A 158 41.47 4.80 2.33
N GLU A 159 40.33 4.79 3.04
CA GLU A 159 39.17 5.64 2.73
C GLU A 159 39.55 7.13 2.75
N ARG A 160 40.36 7.57 3.73
CA ARG A 160 40.81 8.97 3.82
C ARG A 160 41.77 9.34 2.69
N GLN A 161 42.63 8.42 2.26
CA GLN A 161 43.51 8.64 1.11
C GLN A 161 42.73 8.74 -0.19
N ILE A 162 41.75 7.85 -0.40
CA ILE A 162 40.87 7.86 -1.57
C ILE A 162 40.07 9.15 -1.60
N TRP A 163 39.44 9.52 -0.49
CA TRP A 163 38.65 10.75 -0.40
C TRP A 163 39.49 12.00 -0.66
N LEU A 164 40.73 12.07 -0.14
CA LEU A 164 41.61 13.20 -0.42
C LEU A 164 41.96 13.27 -1.91
N LYS A 165 42.22 12.12 -2.54
CA LYS A 165 42.48 12.04 -3.99
C LYS A 165 41.26 12.51 -4.80
N GLU A 166 40.06 12.09 -4.42
CA GLU A 166 38.81 12.57 -5.05
C GLU A 166 38.66 14.09 -4.91
N MET A 167 38.98 14.66 -3.74
CA MET A 167 38.94 16.11 -3.54
C MET A 167 40.03 16.85 -4.33
N GLU A 168 41.21 16.26 -4.51
CA GLU A 168 42.28 16.80 -5.36
C GLU A 168 41.89 16.79 -6.84
N GLU A 169 41.25 15.72 -7.31
CA GLU A 169 40.69 15.62 -8.68
C GLU A 169 39.59 16.68 -8.92
N LEU A 170 38.84 17.05 -7.89
CA LEU A 170 37.86 18.13 -7.91
C LEU A 170 38.47 19.54 -7.75
N GLY A 171 39.79 19.66 -7.55
CA GLY A 171 40.49 20.94 -7.35
C GLY A 171 40.36 21.54 -5.92
N GLU A 172 39.66 20.85 -5.02
CA GLU A 172 39.37 21.30 -3.66
C GLU A 172 40.30 20.69 -2.60
N GLY A 173 41.31 19.94 -3.02
CA GLY A 173 42.25 19.25 -2.12
C GLY A 173 42.99 20.18 -1.15
N HIS A 174 43.29 21.42 -1.55
CA HIS A 174 44.00 22.39 -0.69
C HIS A 174 43.26 22.71 0.62
N LYS A 175 41.92 22.67 0.62
CA LYS A 175 41.09 22.93 1.81
C LYS A 175 41.18 21.81 2.85
N TYR A 176 41.43 20.58 2.40
CA TYR A 176 41.29 19.39 3.22
C TYR A 176 42.59 18.64 3.46
N ARG A 177 43.65 18.93 2.71
CA ARG A 177 44.94 18.23 2.78
C ARG A 177 45.50 18.16 4.20
N GLU A 178 45.53 19.28 4.92
CA GLU A 178 46.06 19.33 6.28
C GLU A 178 45.20 18.54 7.27
N VAL A 179 43.88 18.72 7.20
CA VAL A 179 42.91 18.05 8.10
C VAL A 179 42.94 16.53 7.90
N ILE A 180 42.95 16.08 6.65
CA ILE A 180 42.99 14.65 6.33
C ILE A 180 44.34 14.05 6.69
N ASN A 181 45.45 14.74 6.44
CA ASN A 181 46.77 14.27 6.86
C ASN A 181 46.86 14.11 8.38
N LEU A 182 46.29 15.05 9.16
CA LEU A 182 46.21 14.92 10.62
C LEU A 182 45.39 13.70 11.04
N GLN A 183 44.26 13.45 10.38
CA GLN A 183 43.40 12.29 10.62
C GLN A 183 44.07 10.96 10.28
N ILE A 184 44.87 10.92 9.21
CA ILE A 184 45.68 9.75 8.83
C ILE A 184 46.77 9.52 9.88
N GLN A 185 47.48 10.58 10.30
CA GLN A 185 48.51 10.47 11.33
C GLN A 185 47.95 10.00 12.68
N ALA A 186 46.76 10.45 13.09
CA ALA A 186 46.11 9.99 14.31
C ALA A 186 45.87 8.47 14.28
N ARG A 187 45.33 7.96 13.16
CA ARG A 187 45.07 6.53 12.95
C ARG A 187 46.35 5.69 12.87
N LEU A 188 47.40 6.21 12.24
CA LEU A 188 48.72 5.56 12.22
C LEU A 188 49.29 5.41 13.63
N ARG A 189 49.18 6.44 14.48
CA ARG A 189 49.61 6.35 15.90
C ARG A 189 48.79 5.32 16.68
N GLU A 190 47.48 5.22 16.43
CA GLU A 190 46.65 4.17 17.03
C GLU A 190 47.08 2.78 16.59
N LEU A 191 47.39 2.61 15.30
CA LEU A 191 47.87 1.35 14.75
C LEU A 191 49.22 0.94 15.36
N ASP A 192 50.17 1.87 15.52
CA ASP A 192 51.47 1.61 16.13
C ASP A 192 51.35 1.18 17.60
N LYS A 193 50.40 1.76 18.35
CA LYS A 193 50.08 1.35 19.73
C LYS A 193 49.57 -0.09 19.77
N LEU A 194 48.66 -0.45 18.87
CA LEU A 194 48.13 -1.81 18.79
C LEU A 194 49.21 -2.83 18.39
N LYS A 195 50.06 -2.50 17.42
CA LYS A 195 51.22 -3.32 17.02
C LYS A 195 52.17 -3.57 18.19
N SER A 196 52.53 -2.51 18.93
CA SER A 196 53.41 -2.59 20.10
C SER A 196 52.81 -3.44 21.24
N SER A 197 51.49 -3.35 21.44
CA SER A 197 50.79 -4.14 22.47
C SER A 197 50.75 -5.65 22.13
N ASN A 198 50.47 -5.99 20.87
CA ASN A 198 50.48 -7.38 20.41
C ASN A 198 51.88 -8.02 20.43
N GLN A 199 52.93 -7.20 20.27
CA GLN A 199 54.32 -7.68 20.30
C GLN A 199 54.82 -7.95 21.74
N LYS A 200 54.33 -7.22 22.75
CA LYS A 200 54.65 -7.48 24.17
C LYS A 200 54.07 -8.81 24.67
N CYS A 201 52.86 -9.18 24.26
CA CYS A 201 52.22 -10.44 24.69
C CYS A 201 52.87 -11.72 24.14
N LYS A 202 53.76 -11.65 23.14
CA LYS A 202 54.51 -12.81 22.63
C LYS A 202 55.88 -13.00 23.31
N GLY A 203 56.28 -12.13 24.23
CA GLY A 203 57.59 -12.15 24.88
C GLY A 203 57.71 -13.03 26.13
N ASP A 204 56.60 -13.35 26.80
CA ASP A 204 56.62 -14.01 28.12
C ASP A 204 56.40 -15.54 28.08
N GLY A 205 56.68 -16.16 26.93
CA GLY A 205 56.44 -17.58 26.64
C GLY A 205 57.70 -18.42 26.41
N LYS A 206 58.86 -18.03 26.96
CA LYS A 206 60.05 -18.90 27.01
C LYS A 206 60.57 -18.97 28.44
N LYS A 207 60.23 -20.07 29.10
CA LYS A 207 61.00 -20.66 30.20
C LYS A 207 61.36 -22.07 29.79
#